data_AF-A0A919CLA8-F1
#
_entry.id   AF-A0A919CLA8-F1
#
_cell.length_a   1.000
_cell.length_b   1.000
_cell.length_c   1.000
_cell.angle_alpha   90.00
_cell.angle_beta   90.00
_cell.angle_gamma   90.00
#
_symmetry.space_group_name_H-M   'P 1'
#
loop_
_entity.id
_entity.type
_entity.pdbx_description
1 polymer ?
#
loop_
_entity_poly.entity_id
_entity_poly.type
_entity_poly.pdbx_seq_one_letter_code
_entity_poly.pdbx_strand_id
1 'polypeptide(L)'
;MSIDVRVGEGATFIWLPEPVIAARGCDHRQETRVRLAGSARFLLREELIAGRHGERPGTLAQRVRATRGGGALYDQELRIGARHTGWDTPAVAGTAGCVGNTLVVDPGSTIGTGTAAPGTRSDVVDGSTALMGIAPDTVQISSVGRDNLAVSRSTSAALEMLGPPWSPDRDGDP
;
A
#
# COMPACT_ATOMS: atom_id res chain seq x y z
N MET A 1 10.66 -1.04 15.06
CA MET A 1 11.40 -1.50 13.86
C MET A 1 11.46 -0.35 12.86
N SER A 2 12.59 -0.18 12.18
CA SER A 2 12.73 0.81 11.11
C SER A 2 13.36 0.15 9.88
N ILE A 3 12.85 0.50 8.71
CA ILE A 3 13.29 -0.04 7.42
C ILE A 3 13.62 1.15 6.51
N ASP A 4 14.83 1.16 5.96
CA ASP A 4 15.29 2.19 5.03
C ASP A 4 15.58 1.55 3.66
N VAL A 5 14.82 1.95 2.65
CA VAL A 5 14.93 1.48 1.27
C VAL A 5 15.44 2.62 0.40
N ARG A 6 16.42 2.32 -0.47
CA ARG A 6 16.86 3.22 -1.54
C ARG A 6 16.75 2.48 -2.87
N VAL A 7 16.06 3.06 -3.85
CA VAL A 7 15.91 2.50 -5.19
C VAL A 7 16.55 3.46 -6.19
N GLY A 8 17.56 2.97 -6.90
CA GLY A 8 18.38 3.76 -7.82
C GLY A 8 17.68 4.07 -9.14
N GLU A 9 18.34 4.87 -9.98
CA GLU A 9 17.85 5.22 -11.32
C GLU A 9 17.60 3.96 -12.16
N GLY A 10 16.47 3.93 -12.87
CA GLY A 10 16.05 2.81 -13.72
C GLY A 10 15.78 1.49 -12.99
N ALA A 11 15.98 1.43 -11.66
CA ALA A 11 15.77 0.21 -10.90
C ALA A 11 14.30 -0.01 -10.58
N THR A 12 13.91 -1.28 -10.58
CA THR A 12 12.59 -1.73 -10.11
C THR A 12 12.75 -2.48 -8.80
N PHE A 13 12.00 -2.09 -7.78
CA PHE A 13 11.95 -2.82 -6.52
C PHE A 13 10.52 -3.21 -6.17
N ILE A 14 10.27 -4.51 -6.10
CA ILE A 14 8.97 -5.10 -5.73
C ILE A 14 9.14 -5.71 -4.35
N TRP A 15 8.36 -5.23 -3.39
CA TRP A 15 8.42 -5.69 -2.01
C TRP A 15 7.05 -6.10 -1.50
N LEU A 16 6.90 -7.40 -1.28
CA LEU A 16 5.70 -8.06 -0.78
C LEU A 16 6.03 -8.75 0.55
N PRO A 17 6.24 -8.00 1.65
CA PRO A 17 6.51 -8.58 2.96
C PRO A 17 5.38 -9.52 3.41
N GLU A 18 5.72 -10.45 4.31
CA GLU A 18 4.72 -11.28 4.96
C GLU A 18 3.72 -10.43 5.77
N PRO A 19 2.46 -10.86 5.89
CA PRO A 19 1.44 -10.14 6.67
C PRO A 19 1.85 -9.96 8.13
N VAL A 20 1.64 -8.75 8.66
CA VAL A 20 1.91 -8.44 10.07
C VAL A 20 0.67 -8.75 10.90
N ILE A 21 0.82 -9.56 11.95
CA ILE A 21 -0.27 -9.87 12.88
C ILE A 21 -0.14 -8.99 14.12
N ALA A 22 -1.14 -8.15 14.38
CA ALA A 22 -1.27 -7.40 15.63
C ALA A 22 -1.71 -8.32 16.78
N ALA A 23 -0.90 -9.31 17.14
CA ALA A 23 -1.25 -10.31 18.17
C ALA A 23 -1.54 -9.65 19.52
N ARG A 24 -2.42 -10.25 20.32
CA ARG A 24 -2.80 -9.77 21.65
C ARG A 24 -1.57 -9.50 22.49
N GLY A 25 -1.55 -8.32 23.11
CA GLY A 25 -0.47 -7.89 23.98
C GLY A 25 0.76 -7.35 23.25
N CYS A 26 0.79 -7.34 21.91
CA CYS A 26 1.85 -6.65 21.18
C CYS A 26 1.77 -5.14 21.41
N ASP A 27 2.93 -4.50 21.41
CA ASP A 27 3.10 -3.05 21.30
C ASP A 27 4.13 -2.83 20.21
N HIS A 28 3.68 -2.83 18.96
CA HIS A 28 4.54 -2.84 17.79
C HIS A 28 4.53 -1.49 17.08
N ARG A 29 5.71 -1.01 16.71
CA ARG A 29 5.86 0.16 15.84
C ARG A 29 6.82 -0.15 14.70
N GLN A 30 6.35 0.03 13.48
CA GLN A 30 7.14 -0.10 12.26
C GLN A 30 7.11 1.21 11.48
N GLU A 31 8.29 1.60 10.99
CA GLU A 31 8.45 2.75 10.11
C GLU A 31 9.29 2.38 8.90
N THR A 32 8.73 2.55 7.71
CA THR A 32 9.39 2.31 6.43
C THR A 32 9.67 3.64 5.75
N ARG A 33 10.93 3.88 5.38
CA ARG A 33 11.36 5.06 4.62
C ARG A 33 11.92 4.63 3.28
N VAL A 34 11.26 5.07 2.21
CA VAL A 34 11.62 4.74 0.84
C VAL A 34 12.13 5.99 0.13
N ARG A 35 13.34 5.91 -0.45
CA ARG A 35 13.92 6.97 -1.28
C ARG A 35 14.07 6.45 -2.70
N LEU A 36 13.28 7.00 -3.62
CA LEU A 36 13.25 6.64 -5.03
C LEU A 36 14.02 7.68 -5.85
N ALA A 37 14.85 7.21 -6.76
CA ALA A 37 15.34 8.06 -7.86
C ALA A 37 14.19 8.45 -8.80
N GLY A 38 14.39 9.48 -9.63
CA GLY A 38 13.33 10.01 -10.52
C GLY A 38 12.73 8.97 -11.47
N SER A 39 13.54 8.03 -11.95
CA SER A 39 13.14 6.94 -12.86
C SER A 39 12.92 5.59 -12.16
N ALA A 40 12.99 5.53 -10.83
CA ALA A 40 12.83 4.28 -10.08
C ALA A 40 11.37 3.82 -10.07
N ARG A 41 11.15 2.52 -10.29
CA ARG A 41 9.86 1.85 -10.16
C ARG A 41 9.77 1.14 -8.80
N PHE A 42 8.61 1.20 -8.17
CA PHE A 42 8.41 0.65 -6.84
C PHE A 42 7.02 0.07 -6.65
N LEU A 43 6.95 -1.12 -6.06
CA LEU A 43 5.72 -1.72 -5.56
C LEU A 43 5.94 -2.15 -4.12
N LEU A 44 5.06 -1.70 -3.22
CA LEU A 44 4.97 -2.18 -1.84
C LEU A 44 3.56 -2.65 -1.57
N ARG A 45 3.39 -3.86 -1.04
CA ARG A 45 2.12 -4.34 -0.48
C ARG A 45 2.29 -4.69 0.99
N GLU A 46 1.61 -3.96 1.86
CA GLU A 46 1.50 -4.28 3.29
C GLU A 46 0.12 -4.88 3.59
N GLU A 47 0.10 -5.92 4.41
CA GLU A 47 -1.13 -6.53 4.91
C GLU A 47 -1.02 -6.65 6.43
N LEU A 48 -2.02 -6.12 7.14
CA LEU A 48 -2.11 -6.11 8.60
C LEU A 48 -3.33 -6.92 9.03
N ILE A 49 -3.10 -7.98 9.80
CA ILE A 49 -4.14 -8.82 10.39
C ILE A 49 -4.42 -8.35 11.83
N ALA A 50 -5.67 -7.99 12.11
CA ALA A 50 -6.12 -7.43 13.38
C ALA A 50 -6.29 -8.52 14.47
N GLY A 51 -5.17 -9.11 14.88
CA GLY A 51 -5.12 -10.20 15.85
C GLY A 51 -5.19 -11.57 15.21
N ARG A 52 -4.92 -12.61 16.00
CA ARG A 52 -5.10 -14.00 15.56
C ARG A 52 -6.59 -14.35 15.51
N HIS A 53 -6.94 -15.51 14.96
CA HIS A 53 -8.32 -15.96 14.90
C HIS A 53 -9.00 -15.94 16.30
N GLY A 54 -10.12 -15.22 16.41
CA GLY A 54 -10.89 -15.08 17.66
C GLY A 54 -10.24 -14.16 18.72
N GLU A 55 -9.10 -13.56 18.41
CA GLU A 55 -8.34 -12.74 19.35
C GLU A 55 -8.52 -11.25 19.06
N ARG A 56 -8.60 -10.43 20.12
CA ARG A 56 -8.52 -8.97 19.96
C ARG A 56 -7.09 -8.53 19.64
N PRO A 57 -6.88 -7.56 18.73
CA PRO A 57 -5.54 -7.12 18.39
C PRO A 57 -4.81 -6.50 19.60
N GLY A 58 -3.49 -6.62 19.59
CA GLY A 58 -2.59 -5.77 20.37
C GLY A 58 -2.54 -4.34 19.82
N THR A 59 -1.57 -3.55 20.29
CA THR A 59 -1.31 -2.20 19.78
C THR A 59 -0.27 -2.25 18.68
N LEU A 60 -0.57 -1.62 17.53
CA LEU A 60 0.32 -1.57 16.39
C LEU A 60 0.20 -0.22 15.67
N ALA A 61 1.35 0.38 15.32
CA ALA A 61 1.45 1.51 14.41
C ALA A 61 2.44 1.20 13.27
N GLN A 62 1.98 1.31 12.02
CA GLN A 62 2.77 1.13 10.79
C GLN A 62 2.74 2.42 9.99
N ARG A 63 3.91 2.95 9.63
CA ARG A 63 4.03 4.15 8.80
C ARG A 63 4.95 3.90 7.61
N VAL A 64 4.53 4.30 6.42
CA VAL A 64 5.36 4.32 5.21
C VAL A 64 5.52 5.76 4.75
N ARG A 65 6.76 6.15 4.49
CA ARG A 65 7.11 7.44 3.88
C ARG A 65 7.93 7.20 2.63
N ALA A 66 7.47 7.67 1.48
CA ALA A 66 8.20 7.61 0.23
C ALA A 66 8.53 9.02 -0.27
N THR A 67 9.77 9.21 -0.71
CA THR A 67 10.23 10.40 -1.44
C THR A 67 10.73 9.98 -2.81
N ARG A 68 10.52 10.81 -3.83
CA ARG A 68 11.04 10.60 -5.18
C ARG A 68 11.72 11.85 -5.71
N GLY A 69 12.94 11.72 -6.23
CA GLY A 69 13.73 12.86 -6.72
C GLY A 69 13.97 13.94 -5.65
N GLY A 70 14.00 13.56 -4.37
CA GLY A 70 14.12 14.48 -3.23
C GLY A 70 12.80 15.11 -2.75
N GLY A 71 11.69 14.97 -3.48
CA GLY A 71 10.36 15.46 -3.09
C GLY A 71 9.55 14.41 -2.32
N ALA A 72 8.62 14.85 -1.46
CA ALA A 72 7.65 13.96 -0.82
C ALA A 72 6.66 13.39 -1.84
N LEU A 73 6.43 12.07 -1.78
CA LEU A 73 5.49 11.37 -2.68
C LEU A 73 4.34 10.71 -1.91
N TYR A 74 4.65 10.08 -0.78
CA TYR A 74 3.67 9.29 -0.03
C TYR A 74 3.98 9.34 1.47
N ASP A 75 2.95 9.50 2.30
CA ASP A 75 3.05 9.40 3.76
C ASP A 75 1.73 8.83 4.30
N GLN A 76 1.76 7.58 4.74
CA GLN A 76 0.60 6.86 5.25
C GLN A 76 0.94 6.21 6.58
N GLU A 77 0.04 6.37 7.56
CA GLU A 77 0.16 5.73 8.86
C GLU A 77 -1.14 5.01 9.23
N LEU A 78 -1.03 3.72 9.58
CA LEU A 78 -2.12 2.87 10.06
C LEU A 78 -1.88 2.55 11.52
N ARG A 79 -2.91 2.71 12.33
CA ARG A 79 -2.86 2.48 13.78
C ARG A 79 -4.02 1.59 14.21
N ILE A 80 -3.70 0.48 14.86
CA ILE A 80 -4.64 -0.56 15.29
C ILE A 80 -4.44 -0.86 16.78
N GLY A 81 -5.53 -1.11 17.49
CA GLY A 81 -5.50 -1.57 18.88
C GLY A 81 -5.95 -0.54 19.91
N ALA A 82 -6.20 -1.02 21.13
CA ALA A 82 -6.91 -0.28 22.17
C ALA A 82 -6.29 1.07 22.60
N ARG A 83 -5.00 1.32 22.29
CA ARG A 83 -4.34 2.61 22.56
C ARG A 83 -4.61 3.68 21.49
N HIS A 84 -5.26 3.33 20.39
CA HIS A 84 -5.56 4.23 19.28
C HIS A 84 -7.06 4.44 19.16
N THR A 85 -7.58 5.53 19.72
CA THR A 85 -9.02 5.82 19.70
C THR A 85 -9.57 5.80 18.27
N GLY A 86 -10.69 5.08 18.08
CA GLY A 86 -11.41 5.03 16.81
C GLY A 86 -10.88 3.99 15.80
N TRP A 87 -9.85 3.22 16.14
CA TRP A 87 -9.28 2.20 15.24
C TRP A 87 -10.30 1.16 14.75
N ASP A 88 -11.30 0.85 15.57
CA ASP A 88 -12.38 -0.12 15.33
C ASP A 88 -13.65 0.52 14.75
N THR A 89 -13.60 1.81 14.39
CA THR A 89 -14.72 2.49 13.72
C THR A 89 -14.70 2.19 12.22
N PRO A 90 -15.84 2.30 11.51
CA PRO A 90 -15.90 2.15 10.06
C PRO A 90 -15.00 3.11 9.28
N ALA A 91 -14.51 4.19 9.90
CA ALA A 91 -13.56 5.11 9.28
C ALA A 91 -12.12 4.55 9.20
N VAL A 92 -11.81 3.47 9.93
CA VAL A 92 -10.48 2.85 9.97
C VAL A 92 -10.56 1.37 9.58
N ALA A 93 -10.83 0.49 10.54
CA ALA A 93 -10.94 -0.96 10.27
C ALA A 93 -12.37 -1.49 10.41
N GLY A 94 -13.23 -0.81 11.17
CA GLY A 94 -14.58 -1.30 11.48
C GLY A 94 -14.54 -2.73 12.01
N THR A 95 -15.25 -3.64 11.33
CA THR A 95 -15.28 -5.08 11.63
C THR A 95 -14.30 -5.91 10.81
N ALA A 96 -13.43 -5.27 10.02
CA ALA A 96 -12.44 -5.95 9.21
C ALA A 96 -11.39 -6.67 10.09
N GLY A 97 -11.09 -7.92 9.75
CA GLY A 97 -10.01 -8.69 10.37
C GLY A 97 -8.65 -8.46 9.70
N CYS A 98 -8.63 -7.84 8.52
CA CYS A 98 -7.41 -7.52 7.79
C CYS A 98 -7.55 -6.20 7.03
N VAL A 99 -6.46 -5.43 6.97
CA VAL A 99 -6.32 -4.21 6.18
C VAL A 99 -5.11 -4.39 5.26
N GLY A 100 -5.28 -4.10 3.98
CA GLY A 100 -4.22 -4.12 2.97
C GLY A 100 -3.98 -2.73 2.41
N ASN A 101 -2.72 -2.39 2.19
CA ASN A 101 -2.33 -1.15 1.54
C ASN A 101 -1.23 -1.45 0.52
N THR A 102 -1.40 -0.98 -0.72
CA THR A 102 -0.42 -1.13 -1.79
C THR A 102 -0.08 0.20 -2.39
N LEU A 103 1.21 0.50 -2.52
CA LEU A 103 1.74 1.65 -3.25
C LEU A 103 2.40 1.16 -4.53
N VAL A 104 2.01 1.72 -5.67
CA VAL A 104 2.66 1.49 -6.97
C VAL A 104 3.17 2.82 -7.51
N VAL A 105 4.45 2.86 -7.90
CA VAL A 105 5.11 3.99 -8.54
C VAL A 105 5.70 3.49 -9.86
N ASP A 106 5.24 4.01 -10.98
CA ASP A 106 5.66 3.59 -12.32
C ASP A 106 5.93 4.80 -13.23
N PRO A 107 7.12 5.42 -13.13
CA PRO A 107 7.47 6.62 -13.89
C PRO A 107 7.22 6.50 -15.40
N GLY A 108 6.62 7.54 -15.99
CA GLY A 108 6.30 7.58 -17.42
C GLY A 108 4.95 6.96 -17.78
N SER A 109 4.29 6.29 -16.82
CA SER A 109 2.91 5.84 -16.97
C SER A 109 1.91 6.93 -16.58
N THR A 110 0.63 6.63 -16.79
CA THR A 110 -0.51 7.46 -16.36
C THR A 110 -1.46 6.71 -15.42
N ILE A 111 -0.94 5.70 -14.70
CA ILE A 111 -1.74 4.79 -13.86
C ILE A 111 -2.57 5.49 -12.79
N GLY A 112 -2.13 6.65 -12.32
CA GLY A 112 -2.82 7.47 -11.31
C GLY A 112 -3.75 8.52 -11.90
N THR A 113 -3.97 8.53 -13.21
CA THR A 113 -4.96 9.40 -13.87
C THR A 113 -6.26 8.65 -14.17
N GLY A 114 -7.39 9.33 -14.03
CA GLY A 114 -8.71 8.76 -14.32
C GLY A 114 -8.91 8.55 -15.82
N THR A 115 -9.43 7.39 -16.22
CA THR A 115 -9.70 7.06 -17.63
C THR A 115 -10.98 7.69 -18.16
N ALA A 116 -11.94 8.01 -17.27
CA ALA A 116 -13.26 8.52 -17.63
C ALA A 116 -13.37 10.06 -17.63
N ALA A 117 -12.50 10.77 -16.90
CA ALA A 117 -12.50 12.23 -16.82
C ALA A 117 -11.09 12.77 -16.52
N PRO A 118 -10.74 13.98 -16.98
CA PRO A 118 -9.49 14.64 -16.61
C PRO A 118 -9.41 14.78 -15.09
N GLY A 119 -8.40 14.16 -14.47
CA GLY A 119 -8.19 14.24 -13.04
C GLY A 119 -7.46 13.03 -12.46
N THR A 120 -7.25 13.08 -11.16
CA THR A 120 -6.67 11.98 -10.39
C THR A 120 -7.62 10.79 -10.38
N ARG A 121 -7.06 9.59 -10.55
CA ARG A 121 -7.81 8.33 -10.50
C ARG A 121 -8.47 8.13 -9.14
N SER A 122 -9.71 7.65 -9.12
CA SER A 122 -10.44 7.32 -7.90
C SER A 122 -11.49 6.26 -8.23
N ASP A 123 -11.07 5.00 -8.23
CA ASP A 123 -11.92 3.88 -8.60
C ASP A 123 -12.33 3.11 -7.35
N VAL A 124 -13.63 2.83 -7.23
CA VAL A 124 -14.13 1.81 -6.28
C VAL A 124 -14.09 0.48 -7.02
N VAL A 125 -13.16 -0.39 -6.62
CA VAL A 125 -12.97 -1.71 -7.25
C VAL A 125 -14.09 -2.65 -6.82
N ASP A 126 -14.37 -2.68 -5.52
CA ASP A 126 -15.48 -3.39 -4.91
C ASP A 126 -15.89 -2.68 -3.61
N GLY A 127 -16.87 -3.23 -2.86
CA GLY A 127 -17.34 -2.63 -1.60
C GLY A 127 -16.31 -2.58 -0.46
N SER A 128 -15.10 -3.09 -0.69
CA SER A 128 -14.04 -3.24 0.30
C SER A 128 -12.66 -2.77 -0.18
N THR A 129 -12.54 -2.36 -1.44
CA THR A 129 -11.28 -1.98 -2.08
C THR A 129 -11.44 -0.74 -2.94
N ALA A 130 -10.54 0.22 -2.72
CA ALA A 130 -10.45 1.46 -3.48
C ALA A 130 -9.05 1.64 -4.06
N LEU A 131 -8.98 2.24 -5.24
CA LEU A 131 -7.77 2.59 -5.95
C LEU A 131 -7.75 4.10 -6.20
N MET A 132 -6.71 4.76 -5.71
CA MET A 132 -6.60 6.21 -5.67
C MET A 132 -5.27 6.63 -6.32
N GLY A 133 -5.33 7.52 -7.30
CA GLY A 133 -4.15 8.21 -7.80
C GLY A 133 -3.59 9.14 -6.73
N ILE A 134 -2.28 9.12 -6.53
CA ILE A 134 -1.56 10.06 -5.66
C ILE A 134 -0.79 11.07 -6.50
N ALA A 135 -0.29 10.62 -7.65
CA ALA A 135 0.33 11.41 -8.71
C ALA A 135 -0.03 10.76 -10.06
N PRO A 136 0.24 11.39 -11.22
CA PRO A 136 -0.11 10.81 -12.52
C PRO A 136 0.42 9.39 -12.74
N ASP A 137 1.59 9.08 -12.18
CA ASP A 137 2.30 7.81 -12.31
C ASP A 137 2.36 6.99 -11.00
N THR A 138 1.50 7.34 -10.03
CA THR A 138 1.52 6.74 -8.70
C THR A 138 0.11 6.46 -8.19
N VAL A 139 -0.14 5.25 -7.70
CA VAL A 139 -1.42 4.84 -7.13
C VAL A 139 -1.27 4.21 -5.75
N GLN A 140 -2.27 4.44 -4.91
CA GLN A 140 -2.52 3.69 -3.69
C GLN A 140 -3.74 2.80 -3.89
N ILE A 141 -3.63 1.52 -3.52
CA ILE A 141 -4.76 0.60 -3.37
C ILE A 141 -4.95 0.36 -1.87
N SER A 142 -6.15 0.59 -1.37
CA SER A 142 -6.53 0.29 0.01
C SER A 142 -7.64 -0.74 0.02
N SER A 143 -7.46 -1.81 0.77
CA SER A 143 -8.42 -2.91 0.91
C SER A 143 -8.69 -3.19 2.38
N VAL A 144 -9.92 -3.55 2.71
CA VAL A 144 -10.29 -4.13 4.00
C VAL A 144 -10.98 -5.46 3.78
N GLY A 145 -10.84 -6.40 4.71
CA GLY A 145 -11.43 -7.71 4.54
C GLY A 145 -11.61 -8.45 5.85
N ARG A 146 -12.41 -9.52 5.79
CA ARG A 146 -12.63 -10.39 6.95
C ARG A 146 -11.35 -11.08 7.40
N ASP A 147 -10.50 -11.44 6.45
CA ASP A 147 -9.25 -12.16 6.64
C ASP A 147 -8.23 -11.73 5.57
N ASN A 148 -7.02 -12.27 5.71
CA ASN A 148 -5.92 -12.00 4.81
C ASN A 148 -6.19 -12.46 3.37
N LEU A 149 -6.83 -13.62 3.18
CA LEU A 149 -7.09 -14.17 1.86
C LEU A 149 -8.02 -13.25 1.04
N ALA A 150 -9.06 -12.70 1.69
CA ALA A 150 -9.95 -11.73 1.05
C ALA A 150 -9.19 -10.48 0.60
N VAL A 151 -8.37 -9.92 1.49
CA VAL A 151 -7.54 -8.74 1.18
C VAL A 151 -6.54 -9.03 0.05
N SER A 152 -5.78 -10.12 0.13
CA SER A 152 -4.78 -10.46 -0.89
C SER A 152 -5.42 -10.67 -2.26
N ARG A 153 -6.63 -11.24 -2.33
CA ARG A 153 -7.38 -11.41 -3.59
C ARG A 153 -7.82 -10.06 -4.16
N SER A 154 -8.50 -9.24 -3.37
CA SER A 154 -8.98 -7.94 -3.85
C SER A 154 -7.84 -6.99 -4.24
N THR A 155 -6.76 -6.96 -3.46
CA THR A 155 -5.57 -6.18 -3.80
C THR A 155 -4.89 -6.69 -5.07
N SER A 156 -4.79 -8.01 -5.28
CA SER A 156 -4.23 -8.56 -6.52
C SER A 156 -5.11 -8.25 -7.73
N ALA A 157 -6.44 -8.37 -7.59
CA ALA A 157 -7.37 -7.98 -8.66
C ALA A 157 -7.30 -6.48 -8.98
N ALA A 158 -7.20 -5.62 -7.96
CA ALA A 158 -7.02 -4.18 -8.14
C ALA A 158 -5.68 -3.84 -8.81
N LEU A 159 -4.61 -4.58 -8.51
CA LEU A 159 -3.34 -4.46 -9.22
C LEU A 159 -3.51 -4.82 -10.70
N GLU A 160 -4.16 -5.95 -11.03
CA GLU A 160 -4.39 -6.35 -12.42
C GLU A 160 -5.12 -5.27 -13.25
N MET A 161 -5.97 -4.45 -12.62
CA MET A 161 -6.67 -3.34 -13.28
C MET A 161 -5.78 -2.19 -13.77
N LEU A 162 -4.54 -2.04 -13.27
CA LEU A 162 -3.65 -0.98 -13.78
C LEU A 162 -2.98 -1.36 -15.11
N GLY A 163 -3.11 -2.62 -15.56
CA GLY A 163 -2.52 -3.12 -16.80
C GLY A 163 -1.00 -3.35 -16.72
N PRO A 164 -0.38 -3.91 -17.78
CA PRO A 164 1.08 -4.08 -17.84
C PRO A 164 1.82 -2.76 -18.18
N PRO A 165 3.12 -2.55 -17.79
CA PRO A 165 4.00 -3.48 -17.09
C PRO A 165 4.68 -2.94 -15.81
N TRP A 166 4.68 -3.78 -14.76
CA TRP A 166 5.59 -3.79 -13.60
C TRP A 166 6.95 -4.46 -13.91
N SER A 167 7.26 -4.65 -15.19
CA SER A 167 8.49 -5.20 -15.73
C SER A 167 9.09 -4.17 -16.68
N PRO A 168 10.42 -3.98 -16.72
CA PRO A 168 11.03 -3.07 -17.69
C PRO A 168 10.65 -3.49 -19.12
N ASP A 169 10.41 -2.49 -19.98
CA ASP A 169 10.32 -2.71 -21.41
C ASP A 169 11.56 -3.47 -21.88
N ARG A 170 11.36 -4.53 -22.64
CA ARG A 170 12.45 -5.32 -23.21
C ARG A 170 13.11 -4.68 -24.42
N ASP A 171 12.64 -3.51 -24.84
CA ASP A 171 13.09 -2.87 -26.07
C ASP A 171 13.65 -1.48 -25.79
N GLY A 172 14.98 -1.37 -25.92
CA GLY A 172 15.66 -0.11 -26.22
C GLY A 172 16.74 0.31 -25.22
N ASP A 173 17.93 -0.27 -25.33
CA ASP A 173 19.17 0.51 -25.26
C ASP A 173 20.12 -0.03 -26.36
N PRO A 174 20.80 0.84 -27.13
CA PRO A 174 21.56 0.50 -28.34
C PRO A 174 22.84 -0.32 -28.09
#